data_AF-A0A527HH56-F1
#
_entry.id   AF-A0A527HH56-F1
#
_cell.length_a   1.000
_cell.length_b   1.000
_cell.length_c   1.000
_cell.angle_alpha   90.00
_cell.angle_beta   90.00
_cell.angle_gamma   90.00
#
_symmetry.space_group_name_H-M   'P 1'
#
loop_
_entity.id
_entity.type
_entity.pdbx_description
1 polymer ?
#
loop_
_entity_poly.entity_id
_entity_poly.type
_entity_poly.pdbx_seq_one_letter_code
_entity_poly.pdbx_strand_id
1 'polypeptide(L)'
;MSNTASLRKTERAPLSAAFTREGVATAIAALLFTVIMVSFRPFQPGGAELTGQGGDIVNQLGFGSLGAMSIFSLMAFADPRVVRSLLSPSWVLMLGFFFLSVVLSTDPPSAMRAASFTLIGILTMATILVLPRDAEAFSKVIIFTAVVVMGLSYLGLIVFPHEAMHTADSQEPEHAGLWRGVFTHKNIAGPIMACLSFAGLYLYRRGQRYWGAGIFFAAMIFMLHTGSKTTAGLVPFSI
;
A
#
# COMPACT_ATOMS: atom_id res chain seq x y z
N MET A 1 28.00 19.60 -38.10
CA MET A 1 28.22 19.70 -36.64
C MET A 1 27.18 18.83 -35.95
N SER A 2 27.59 17.62 -35.55
CA SER A 2 26.73 16.61 -34.93
C SER A 2 26.60 16.92 -33.43
N ASN A 3 25.40 17.24 -32.97
CA ASN A 3 25.14 17.54 -31.57
C ASN A 3 24.72 16.26 -30.83
N THR A 4 25.70 15.42 -30.51
CA THR A 4 25.53 14.31 -29.57
C THR A 4 25.68 14.84 -28.14
N ALA A 5 24.73 15.66 -27.71
CA ALA A 5 24.60 16.02 -26.30
C ALA A 5 24.19 14.77 -25.51
N SER A 6 25.18 14.12 -24.91
CA SER A 6 25.02 13.15 -23.82
C SER A 6 24.10 13.76 -22.77
N LEU A 7 22.87 13.24 -22.64
CA LEU A 7 21.96 13.54 -21.55
C LEU A 7 22.54 12.99 -20.25
N ARG A 8 23.48 13.74 -19.66
CA ARG A 8 24.02 13.46 -18.33
C ARG A 8 22.92 13.61 -17.30
N LYS A 9 22.72 12.53 -16.57
CA LYS A 9 21.76 12.19 -15.53
C LYS A 9 21.85 13.07 -14.26
N THR A 10 21.85 14.40 -14.38
CA THR A 10 22.04 15.32 -13.24
C THR A 10 21.20 16.59 -13.30
N GLU A 11 20.04 16.60 -13.95
CA GLU A 11 19.03 17.60 -13.60
C GLU A 11 18.22 17.08 -12.41
N ARG A 12 18.56 17.57 -11.21
CA ARG A 12 17.67 17.44 -10.05
C ARG A 12 16.37 18.14 -10.44
N ALA A 13 15.31 17.35 -10.63
CA ALA A 13 14.00 17.89 -10.98
C ALA A 13 13.65 19.02 -10.00
N PRO A 14 13.34 20.24 -10.50
CA PRO A 14 13.03 21.36 -9.63
C PRO A 14 11.78 21.04 -8.80
N LEU A 15 11.64 21.61 -7.60
CA LEU A 15 10.43 21.43 -6.77
C LEU A 15 9.15 21.83 -7.53
N SER A 16 9.25 22.74 -8.50
CA SER A 16 8.17 23.10 -9.44
C SER A 16 7.73 21.95 -10.36
N ALA A 17 8.56 20.94 -10.59
CA ALA A 17 8.19 19.74 -11.34
C ALA A 17 7.13 18.91 -10.59
N ALA A 18 7.08 18.98 -9.25
CA ALA A 18 6.02 18.36 -8.46
C ALA A 18 4.65 19.07 -8.64
N PHE A 19 4.64 20.35 -9.03
CA PHE A 19 3.43 21.13 -9.29
C PHE A 19 2.93 21.04 -10.74
N THR A 20 3.57 20.23 -11.58
CA THR A 20 3.03 19.88 -12.90
C THR A 20 1.86 18.91 -12.74
N ARG A 21 0.93 18.85 -13.71
CA ARG A 21 -0.20 17.90 -13.71
C ARG A 21 0.26 16.46 -13.43
N GLU A 22 1.44 16.09 -13.93
CA GLU A 22 2.05 14.78 -13.78
C GLU A 22 2.70 14.58 -12.41
N GLY A 23 3.33 15.62 -11.86
CA GLY A 23 3.85 15.63 -10.49
C GLY A 23 2.74 15.48 -9.45
N VAL A 24 1.62 16.19 -9.64
CA VAL A 24 0.44 16.09 -8.78
C VAL A 24 -0.19 14.71 -8.84
N ALA A 25 -0.37 14.15 -10.04
CA ALA A 25 -0.83 12.77 -10.25
C ALA A 25 0.07 11.75 -9.52
N THR A 26 1.38 11.90 -9.64
CA THR A 26 2.35 11.01 -8.96
C THR A 26 2.28 11.16 -7.44
N ALA A 27 2.14 12.38 -6.92
CA ALA A 27 2.00 12.64 -5.50
C ALA A 27 0.70 12.06 -4.91
N ILE A 28 -0.41 12.19 -5.64
CA ILE A 28 -1.69 11.61 -5.24
C ILE A 28 -1.58 10.07 -5.20
N ALA A 29 -0.98 9.45 -6.21
CA ALA A 29 -0.77 7.99 -6.21
C ALA A 29 0.11 7.54 -5.04
N ALA A 30 1.19 8.28 -4.73
CA ALA A 30 2.04 8.00 -3.58
C ALA A 30 1.29 8.12 -2.25
N LEU A 31 0.45 9.16 -2.10
CA LEU A 31 -0.36 9.35 -0.91
C LEU A 31 -1.41 8.24 -0.78
N LEU A 32 -2.16 7.94 -1.84
CA LEU A 32 -3.15 6.85 -1.87
C LEU A 32 -2.50 5.51 -1.50
N PHE A 33 -1.33 5.22 -2.07
CA PHE A 33 -0.62 3.97 -1.80
C PHE A 33 -0.09 3.89 -0.37
N THR A 34 0.34 5.02 0.19
CA THR A 34 0.75 5.11 1.59
C THR A 34 -0.43 4.90 2.53
N VAL A 35 -1.57 5.58 2.29
CA VAL A 35 -2.74 5.49 3.16
C VAL A 35 -3.36 4.09 3.11
N ILE A 36 -3.43 3.45 1.95
CA ILE A 36 -3.97 2.08 1.85
C ILE A 36 -3.05 1.05 2.53
N MET A 37 -1.73 1.30 2.58
CA MET A 37 -0.77 0.45 3.29
C MET A 37 -0.79 0.69 4.81
N VAL A 38 -0.76 1.95 5.25
CA VAL A 38 -0.73 2.30 6.69
C VAL A 38 -2.08 2.09 7.37
N SER A 39 -3.18 2.20 6.62
CA SER A 39 -4.56 2.27 7.11
C SER A 39 -4.83 3.52 7.97
N PHE A 40 -6.09 3.76 8.32
CA PHE A 40 -6.52 4.94 9.09
C PHE A 40 -6.37 4.80 10.60
N ARG A 41 -6.06 3.59 11.08
CA ARG A 41 -5.76 3.32 12.49
C ARG A 41 -4.42 2.62 12.64
N PRO A 42 -3.31 3.35 12.46
CA PRO A 42 -1.99 2.83 12.80
C PRO A 42 -1.92 2.59 14.32
N PHE A 43 -1.29 1.48 14.75
CA PHE A 43 -1.09 1.12 16.17
C PHE A 43 -2.40 0.88 16.97
N GLN A 44 -3.16 -0.17 16.66
CA GLN A 44 -4.28 -0.60 17.51
C GLN A 44 -3.81 -1.55 18.64
N PRO A 45 -3.90 -1.16 19.91
CA PRO A 45 -3.51 -2.01 21.04
C PRO A 45 -4.40 -3.25 21.22
N GLY A 46 -5.69 -3.15 20.90
CA GLY A 46 -6.69 -4.19 21.24
C GLY A 46 -7.10 -5.15 20.12
N GLY A 47 -6.39 -5.16 18.98
CA GLY A 47 -6.81 -5.97 17.83
C GLY A 47 -8.13 -5.52 17.20
N ALA A 48 -8.56 -6.22 16.14
CA ALA A 48 -9.74 -5.87 15.35
C ALA A 48 -11.09 -6.00 16.10
N GLU A 49 -11.08 -6.42 17.37
CA GLU A 49 -12.29 -6.70 18.16
C GLU A 49 -12.92 -5.46 18.82
N LEU A 50 -12.25 -4.31 18.82
CA LEU A 50 -12.79 -3.07 19.41
C LEU A 50 -13.81 -2.33 18.53
N THR A 51 -14.06 -2.79 17.31
CA THR A 51 -15.22 -2.31 16.54
C THR A 51 -16.43 -3.13 16.90
N GLY A 52 -17.17 -2.66 17.91
CA GLY A 52 -18.51 -3.17 18.20
C GLY A 52 -19.39 -3.19 16.94
N GLN A 53 -20.53 -3.87 17.02
CA GLN A 53 -21.47 -4.16 15.91
C GLN A 53 -21.89 -2.93 15.06
N GLY A 54 -21.60 -1.70 15.48
CA GLY A 54 -21.68 -0.48 14.68
C GLY A 54 -20.37 -0.16 13.97
N GLY A 55 -20.38 -0.19 12.64
CA GLY A 55 -19.19 0.03 11.83
C GLY A 55 -18.41 1.32 12.17
N ASP A 56 -17.09 1.23 12.14
CA ASP A 56 -16.18 2.30 12.52
C ASP A 56 -16.28 3.52 11.59
N ILE A 57 -16.70 4.66 12.15
CA ILE A 57 -16.88 5.92 11.41
C ILE A 57 -15.56 6.41 10.79
N VAL A 58 -14.42 6.15 11.44
CA VAL A 58 -13.10 6.53 10.94
C VAL A 58 -12.76 5.75 9.68
N ASN A 59 -13.04 4.44 9.67
CA ASN A 59 -12.82 3.61 8.50
C ASN A 59 -13.82 3.95 7.39
N GLN A 60 -15.10 4.17 7.71
CA GLN A 60 -16.11 4.52 6.71
C GLN A 60 -15.79 5.86 6.02
N LEU A 61 -15.48 6.90 6.79
CA LEU A 61 -15.12 8.20 6.23
C LEU A 61 -13.75 8.17 5.56
N GLY A 62 -12.77 7.52 6.19
CA GLY A 62 -11.41 7.39 5.66
C GLY A 62 -11.40 6.67 4.32
N PHE A 63 -11.83 5.41 4.28
CA PHE A 63 -11.86 4.65 3.04
C PHE A 63 -12.89 5.20 2.04
N GLY A 64 -14.02 5.73 2.50
CA GLY A 64 -14.97 6.43 1.63
C GLY A 64 -14.34 7.62 0.90
N SER A 65 -13.55 8.44 1.62
CA SER A 65 -12.81 9.55 1.02
C SER A 65 -11.71 9.08 0.07
N LEU A 66 -11.02 7.97 0.36
CA LEU A 66 -10.05 7.36 -0.58
C LEU A 66 -10.72 6.92 -1.87
N GLY A 67 -11.89 6.28 -1.77
CA GLY A 67 -12.69 5.88 -2.92
C GLY A 67 -13.09 7.09 -3.76
N ALA A 68 -13.64 8.13 -3.13
CA ALA A 68 -14.00 9.37 -3.80
C ALA A 68 -12.80 10.06 -4.47
N MET A 69 -11.66 10.13 -3.78
CA MET A 69 -10.43 10.71 -4.33
C MET A 69 -9.87 9.89 -5.48
N SER A 70 -10.01 8.56 -5.44
CA SER A 70 -9.60 7.65 -6.52
C SER A 70 -10.48 7.81 -7.75
N ILE A 71 -11.81 7.89 -7.59
CA ILE A 71 -12.75 8.19 -8.68
C ILE A 71 -12.42 9.55 -9.30
N PHE A 72 -12.29 10.58 -8.46
CA PHE A 72 -11.94 11.92 -8.92
C PHE A 72 -10.61 11.93 -9.68
N SER A 73 -9.60 11.25 -9.17
CA SER A 73 -8.26 11.19 -9.78
C SER A 73 -8.28 10.46 -11.12
N LEU A 74 -9.01 9.35 -11.22
CA LEU A 74 -9.20 8.64 -12.49
C LEU A 74 -9.94 9.52 -13.51
N MET A 75 -11.00 10.23 -13.11
CA MET A 75 -11.73 11.10 -14.03
C MET A 75 -10.94 12.34 -14.46
N ALA A 76 -10.15 12.92 -13.56
CA ALA A 76 -9.43 14.17 -13.81
C ALA A 76 -8.07 13.97 -14.51
N PHE A 77 -7.38 12.84 -14.24
CA PHE A 77 -6.00 12.64 -14.68
C PHE A 77 -5.78 11.39 -15.53
N ALA A 78 -6.65 10.38 -15.48
CA ALA A 78 -6.46 9.17 -16.27
C ALA A 78 -7.00 9.32 -17.70
N ASP A 79 -6.42 8.56 -18.63
CA ASP A 79 -6.88 8.53 -20.01
C ASP A 79 -8.27 7.88 -20.11
N PRO A 80 -9.22 8.46 -20.86
CA PRO A 80 -10.57 7.92 -21.00
C PRO A 80 -10.62 6.48 -21.53
N ARG A 81 -9.60 6.07 -22.28
CA ARG A 81 -9.45 4.70 -22.80
C ARG A 81 -9.16 3.71 -21.69
N VAL A 82 -8.35 4.09 -20.70
CA VAL A 82 -8.00 3.25 -19.54
C VAL A 82 -9.23 3.09 -18.63
N VAL A 83 -9.97 4.17 -18.41
CA VAL A 83 -11.24 4.12 -17.65
C VAL A 83 -12.25 3.18 -18.34
N ARG A 84 -12.33 3.22 -19.69
CA ARG A 84 -13.17 2.26 -20.44
C ARG A 84 -12.67 0.82 -20.35
N SER A 85 -11.37 0.60 -20.22
CA SER A 85 -10.83 -0.75 -20.04
C SER A 85 -11.22 -1.37 -18.69
N LEU A 86 -11.48 -0.56 -17.65
CA LEU A 86 -12.02 -1.04 -16.37
C LEU A 86 -13.49 -1.50 -16.50
N LEU A 87 -14.19 -1.08 -17.56
CA LEU A 87 -15.55 -1.51 -17.90
C LEU A 87 -15.55 -2.68 -18.90
N SER A 88 -14.47 -3.46 -18.97
CA SER A 88 -14.42 -4.62 -19.86
C SER A 88 -15.52 -5.63 -19.49
N PRO A 89 -16.00 -6.44 -20.46
CA PRO A 89 -17.03 -7.45 -20.18
C PRO A 89 -16.65 -8.43 -19.06
N SER A 90 -15.36 -8.77 -18.94
CA SER A 90 -14.85 -9.59 -17.85
C SER A 90 -14.98 -8.93 -16.48
N TRP A 91 -14.69 -7.63 -16.38
CA TRP A 91 -14.89 -6.85 -15.16
C TRP A 91 -16.35 -6.78 -14.76
N VAL A 92 -17.24 -6.55 -15.73
CA VAL A 92 -18.68 -6.52 -15.50
C VAL A 92 -19.20 -7.87 -15.01
N LEU A 93 -18.77 -8.98 -15.61
CA LEU A 93 -19.13 -10.32 -15.17
C LEU A 93 -18.61 -10.62 -13.76
N MET A 94 -17.35 -10.28 -13.46
CA MET A 94 -16.76 -10.46 -12.14
C MET A 94 -17.51 -9.65 -11.08
N LEU A 95 -17.77 -8.36 -11.34
CA LEU A 95 -18.53 -7.50 -10.45
C LEU A 95 -19.98 -7.99 -10.28
N GLY A 96 -20.60 -8.48 -11.36
CA GLY A 96 -21.94 -9.08 -11.31
C GLY A 96 -21.98 -10.30 -10.40
N PHE A 97 -21.01 -11.22 -10.53
CA PHE A 97 -20.89 -12.39 -9.65
C PHE A 97 -20.58 -12.01 -8.20
N PHE A 98 -19.76 -10.98 -8.01
CA PHE A 98 -19.44 -10.44 -6.70
C PHE A 98 -20.68 -9.87 -5.99
N PHE A 99 -21.49 -9.05 -6.68
CA PHE A 99 -22.75 -8.54 -6.12
C PHE A 99 -23.77 -9.64 -5.88
N LEU A 100 -23.86 -10.64 -6.78
CA LEU A 100 -24.71 -11.79 -6.57
C LEU A 100 -24.33 -12.55 -5.29
N SER A 101 -23.03 -12.71 -5.04
CA SER A 101 -22.50 -13.34 -3.82
C SER A 101 -22.87 -12.57 -2.55
N VAL A 102 -22.91 -11.23 -2.62
CA VAL A 102 -23.34 -10.37 -1.50
C VAL A 102 -24.82 -10.56 -1.19
N VAL A 103 -25.67 -10.54 -2.23
CA VAL A 103 -27.12 -10.69 -2.09
C VAL A 103 -27.51 -12.07 -1.56
N LEU A 104 -26.78 -13.11 -1.97
CA LEU A 104 -26.98 -14.49 -1.52
C LEU A 104 -26.34 -14.81 -0.16
N SER A 105 -25.64 -13.86 0.47
CA SER A 105 -24.99 -14.12 1.76
C SER A 105 -25.99 -14.21 2.92
N THR A 106 -25.58 -14.86 4.00
CA THR A 106 -26.38 -15.02 5.22
C THR A 106 -26.63 -13.71 5.96
N ASP A 107 -25.79 -12.70 5.79
CA ASP A 107 -25.93 -11.35 6.35
C ASP A 107 -25.62 -10.28 5.28
N PRO A 108 -26.60 -9.96 4.40
CA PRO A 108 -26.38 -9.05 3.27
C PRO A 108 -25.89 -7.64 3.65
N PRO A 109 -26.37 -6.99 4.73
CA PRO A 109 -25.85 -5.69 5.15
C PRO A 109 -24.34 -5.70 5.47
N SER A 110 -23.84 -6.72 6.18
CA SER A 110 -22.41 -6.80 6.50
C SER A 110 -21.58 -7.20 5.28
N ALA A 111 -22.10 -8.10 4.45
CA ALA A 111 -21.47 -8.47 3.19
C ALA A 111 -21.37 -7.27 2.23
N MET A 112 -22.41 -6.42 2.13
CA MET A 112 -22.40 -5.21 1.31
C MET A 112 -21.36 -4.19 1.80
N ARG A 113 -21.20 -4.06 3.12
CA ARG A 113 -20.19 -3.20 3.72
C ARG A 113 -18.78 -3.67 3.39
N ALA A 114 -18.50 -4.97 3.58
CA ALA A 114 -17.22 -5.57 3.20
C ALA A 114 -16.97 -5.44 1.69
N ALA A 115 -18.00 -5.68 0.87
CA ALA A 115 -17.91 -5.56 -0.57
C ALA A 115 -17.55 -4.14 -1.04
N SER A 116 -18.13 -3.13 -0.38
CA SER A 116 -17.83 -1.72 -0.64
C SER A 116 -16.37 -1.38 -0.34
N PHE A 117 -15.83 -1.85 0.80
CA PHE A 117 -14.40 -1.65 1.12
C PHE A 117 -13.48 -2.36 0.12
N THR A 118 -13.83 -3.56 -0.32
CA THR A 118 -13.07 -4.27 -1.36
C THR A 118 -13.08 -3.50 -2.68
N LEU A 119 -14.23 -2.97 -3.10
CA LEU A 119 -14.34 -2.18 -4.34
C LEU A 119 -13.51 -0.90 -4.26
N ILE A 120 -13.54 -0.21 -3.11
CA ILE A 120 -12.69 0.95 -2.84
C ILE A 120 -11.21 0.57 -2.94
N GLY A 121 -10.81 -0.56 -2.37
CA GLY A 121 -9.43 -1.06 -2.43
C GLY A 121 -8.99 -1.34 -3.87
N ILE A 122 -9.81 -2.05 -4.65
CA ILE A 122 -9.58 -2.33 -6.07
C ILE A 122 -9.40 -1.02 -6.85
N LEU A 123 -10.31 -0.06 -6.64
CA LEU A 123 -10.30 1.22 -7.34
C LEU A 123 -9.08 2.07 -6.98
N THR A 124 -8.70 2.06 -5.71
CA THR A 124 -7.49 2.73 -5.22
C THR A 124 -6.25 2.14 -5.86
N MET A 125 -6.15 0.80 -5.91
CA MET A 125 -5.03 0.12 -6.58
C MET A 125 -5.00 0.38 -8.08
N ALA A 126 -6.15 0.36 -8.76
CA ALA A 126 -6.24 0.75 -10.16
C ALA A 126 -5.74 2.18 -10.38
N THR A 127 -6.14 3.11 -9.48
CA THR A 127 -5.67 4.50 -9.53
C THR A 127 -4.16 4.59 -9.35
N ILE A 128 -3.58 3.93 -8.35
CA ILE A 128 -2.13 3.93 -8.09
C ILE A 128 -1.33 3.42 -9.28
N LEU A 129 -1.86 2.45 -10.03
CA LEU A 129 -1.20 1.88 -11.21
C LEU A 129 -1.38 2.73 -12.48
N VAL A 130 -2.49 3.46 -12.60
CA VAL A 130 -2.85 4.23 -13.80
C VAL A 130 -2.34 5.68 -13.76
N LEU A 131 -2.29 6.30 -12.58
CA LEU A 131 -1.93 7.72 -12.43
C LEU A 131 -0.47 8.02 -12.82
N PRO A 132 0.53 7.19 -12.42
CA PRO A 132 1.92 7.41 -12.81
C PRO A 132 2.11 7.12 -14.30
N ARG A 133 2.40 8.16 -15.07
CA ARG A 133 2.54 8.06 -16.55
C ARG A 133 3.73 7.23 -16.99
N ASP A 134 4.79 7.20 -16.19
CA ASP A 134 6.05 6.53 -16.51
C ASP A 134 6.52 5.62 -15.39
N ALA A 135 7.33 4.62 -15.76
CA ALA A 135 7.97 3.72 -14.82
C ALA A 135 8.90 4.46 -13.82
N GLU A 136 9.42 5.64 -14.18
CA GLU A 136 10.16 6.48 -13.24
C GLU A 136 9.24 7.14 -12.19
N ALA A 137 8.08 7.65 -12.61
CA ALA A 137 7.07 8.19 -11.71
C ALA A 137 6.54 7.11 -10.76
N PHE A 138 6.27 5.91 -11.28
CA PHE A 138 5.89 4.76 -10.47
C PHE A 138 6.99 4.34 -9.49
N SER A 139 8.26 4.38 -9.91
CA SER A 139 9.39 4.13 -9.00
C SER A 139 9.43 5.14 -7.84
N LYS A 140 9.13 6.42 -8.09
CA LYS A 140 9.04 7.44 -7.03
C LYS A 140 7.88 7.16 -6.07
N VAL A 141 6.72 6.73 -6.58
CA VAL A 141 5.56 6.30 -5.77
C VAL A 141 5.94 5.17 -4.82
N ILE A 142 6.63 4.15 -5.33
CA ILE A 142 7.12 3.02 -4.53
C ILE A 142 8.12 3.49 -3.48
N ILE A 143 9.14 4.28 -3.87
CA ILE A 143 10.16 4.76 -2.93
C ILE A 143 9.53 5.55 -1.81
N PHE A 144 8.66 6.52 -2.13
CA PHE A 144 7.99 7.34 -1.14
C PHE A 144 7.17 6.49 -0.17
N THR A 145 6.34 5.60 -0.72
CA THR A 145 5.47 4.73 0.09
C THR A 145 6.29 3.80 0.98
N ALA A 146 7.31 3.15 0.43
CA ALA A 146 8.19 2.26 1.17
C ALA A 146 8.91 3.00 2.31
N VAL A 147 9.45 4.17 2.04
CA VAL A 147 10.15 4.99 3.05
C VAL A 147 9.20 5.44 4.15
N VAL A 148 7.98 5.87 3.81
CA VAL A 148 7.01 6.29 4.83
C VAL A 148 6.52 5.10 5.65
N VAL A 149 6.11 4.00 5.02
CA VAL A 149 5.62 2.79 5.70
C VAL A 149 6.69 2.19 6.62
N MET A 150 7.91 2.00 6.10
CA MET A 150 9.02 1.51 6.91
C MET A 150 9.43 2.52 7.97
N GLY A 151 9.52 3.80 7.64
CA GLY A 151 9.87 4.87 8.57
C GLY A 151 8.93 4.90 9.75
N LEU A 152 7.62 4.86 9.51
CA LEU A 152 6.61 4.75 10.57
C LEU A 152 6.71 3.44 11.34
N SER A 153 7.02 2.32 10.67
CA SER A 153 7.17 1.01 11.33
C SER A 153 8.38 0.95 12.26
N TYR A 154 9.53 1.48 11.83
CA TYR A 154 10.74 1.58 12.66
C TYR A 154 10.61 2.65 13.74
N LEU A 155 10.00 3.80 13.44
CA LEU A 155 9.74 4.85 14.43
C LEU A 155 8.77 4.35 15.51
N GLY A 156 7.73 3.62 15.11
CA GLY A 156 6.79 2.99 16.04
C GLY A 156 7.47 2.07 17.04
N LEU A 157 8.48 1.30 16.61
CA LEU A 157 9.28 0.45 17.51
C LEU A 157 10.08 1.24 18.55
N ILE A 158 10.52 2.45 18.21
CA ILE A 158 11.32 3.31 19.11
C ILE A 158 10.42 4.12 20.05
N VAL A 159 9.34 4.71 19.52
CA VAL A 159 8.49 5.66 20.25
C VAL A 159 7.40 4.92 21.05
N PHE A 160 6.84 3.85 20.51
CA PHE A 160 5.77 3.07 21.12
C PHE A 160 6.13 1.57 21.16
N PRO A 161 7.21 1.17 21.85
CA PRO A 161 7.68 -0.23 21.87
C PRO A 161 6.62 -1.21 22.38
N HIS A 162 5.77 -0.77 23.31
CA HIS A 162 4.70 -1.58 23.91
C HIS A 162 3.51 -1.83 22.95
N GLU A 163 3.33 -0.96 21.95
CA GLU A 163 2.28 -1.05 20.92
C GLU A 163 2.83 -1.66 19.62
N ALA A 164 4.08 -1.39 19.24
CA ALA A 164 4.67 -1.85 17.99
C ALA A 164 5.27 -3.26 18.07
N MET A 165 5.43 -3.80 19.28
CA MET A 165 5.77 -5.20 19.54
C MET A 165 4.59 -5.89 20.21
N HIS A 166 4.37 -7.17 19.87
CA HIS A 166 3.47 -8.00 20.69
C HIS A 166 4.03 -8.07 22.10
N THR A 167 3.23 -7.65 23.07
CA THR A 167 3.59 -7.73 24.49
C THR A 167 2.92 -8.95 25.13
N ALA A 168 3.43 -9.41 26.28
CA ALA A 168 2.92 -10.58 27.02
C ALA A 168 1.44 -10.45 27.46
N ASP A 169 0.87 -9.25 27.37
CA ASP A 169 -0.53 -8.93 27.68
C ASP A 169 -1.46 -9.01 26.45
N SER A 170 -0.93 -9.35 25.27
CA SER A 170 -1.73 -9.63 24.07
C SER A 170 -2.31 -11.05 24.12
N GLN A 171 -3.47 -11.28 23.46
CA GLN A 171 -4.22 -12.54 23.50
C GLN A 171 -3.41 -13.81 23.12
N GLU A 172 -2.18 -13.65 22.58
CA GLU A 172 -1.25 -14.73 22.25
C GLU A 172 0.14 -14.49 22.90
N PRO A 173 0.36 -14.88 24.18
CA PRO A 173 1.60 -14.65 24.92
C PRO A 173 2.84 -15.29 24.28
N GLU A 174 2.64 -16.32 23.47
CA GLU A 174 3.65 -17.04 22.70
C GLU A 174 4.25 -16.24 21.52
N HIS A 175 3.79 -15.01 21.30
CA HIS A 175 4.29 -14.09 20.26
C HIS A 175 4.95 -12.83 20.83
N ALA A 176 5.18 -12.79 22.15
CA ALA A 176 5.87 -11.71 22.82
C ALA A 176 7.25 -11.43 22.20
N GLY A 177 7.52 -10.16 21.89
CA GLY A 177 8.79 -9.69 21.30
C GLY A 177 8.84 -9.67 19.76
N LEU A 178 7.80 -10.16 19.07
CA LEU A 178 7.73 -10.08 17.61
C LEU A 178 7.27 -8.69 17.13
N TRP A 179 7.88 -8.21 16.04
CA TRP A 179 7.61 -6.89 15.50
C TRP A 179 6.33 -6.90 14.65
N ARG A 180 5.39 -5.99 14.97
CA ARG A 180 4.23 -5.68 14.12
C ARG A 180 4.28 -4.28 13.51
N GLY A 181 5.08 -3.37 14.09
CA GLY A 181 5.26 -2.02 13.58
C GLY A 181 3.94 -1.23 13.60
N VAL A 182 3.62 -0.59 12.49
CA VAL A 182 2.35 0.17 12.31
C VAL A 182 1.13 -0.75 12.19
N PHE A 183 1.36 -2.01 11.82
CA PHE A 183 0.29 -2.96 11.52
C PHE A 183 -0.31 -3.57 12.77
N THR A 184 -1.58 -3.96 12.67
CA THR A 184 -2.35 -4.54 13.78
C THR A 184 -1.83 -5.90 14.23
N HIS A 185 -1.20 -6.68 13.33
CA HIS A 185 -0.69 -8.02 13.61
C HIS A 185 0.59 -8.36 12.84
N LYS A 186 1.45 -9.22 13.40
CA LYS A 186 2.69 -9.70 12.75
C LYS A 186 2.44 -10.43 11.42
N ASN A 187 1.29 -11.11 11.30
CA ASN A 187 0.91 -11.86 10.10
C ASN A 187 0.49 -10.96 8.93
N ILE A 188 0.27 -9.67 9.20
CA ILE A 188 0.04 -8.64 8.18
C ILE A 188 1.37 -7.95 7.86
N ALA A 189 2.15 -7.62 8.90
CA ALA A 189 3.44 -6.96 8.75
C ALA A 189 4.43 -7.77 7.91
N GLY A 190 4.54 -9.09 8.14
CA GLY A 190 5.45 -9.97 7.41
C GLY A 190 5.24 -9.92 5.88
N PRO A 191 4.05 -10.28 5.36
CA PRO A 191 3.76 -10.23 3.92
C PRO A 191 3.94 -8.84 3.29
N ILE A 192 3.63 -7.76 4.02
CA ILE A 192 3.81 -6.41 3.48
C ILE A 192 5.30 -6.08 3.34
N MET A 193 6.12 -6.42 4.34
CA MET A 193 7.57 -6.25 4.25
C MET A 193 8.18 -7.13 3.15
N ALA A 194 7.65 -8.33 2.92
CA ALA A 194 8.03 -9.15 1.77
C ALA A 194 7.73 -8.47 0.43
N CYS A 195 6.52 -7.94 0.24
CA CYS A 195 6.18 -7.17 -0.96
C CYS A 195 7.09 -5.94 -1.14
N LEU A 196 7.42 -5.22 -0.05
CA LEU A 196 8.35 -4.10 -0.08
C LEU A 196 9.77 -4.52 -0.44
N SER A 197 10.19 -5.72 -0.05
CA SER A 197 11.50 -6.26 -0.44
C SER A 197 11.58 -6.52 -1.95
N PHE A 198 10.55 -7.14 -2.56
CA PHE A 198 10.45 -7.29 -4.01
C PHE A 198 10.40 -5.94 -4.72
N ALA A 199 9.68 -4.97 -4.15
CA ALA A 199 9.67 -3.60 -4.66
C ALA A 199 11.07 -2.97 -4.61
N GLY A 200 11.85 -3.21 -3.56
CA GLY A 200 13.25 -2.82 -3.45
C GLY A 200 14.14 -3.43 -4.53
N LEU A 201 13.97 -4.73 -4.81
CA LEU A 201 14.69 -5.40 -5.91
C LEU A 201 14.30 -4.85 -7.28
N TYR A 202 13.01 -4.59 -7.51
CA TYR A 202 12.54 -3.92 -8.73
C TYR A 202 13.24 -2.57 -8.91
N LEU A 203 13.30 -1.74 -7.87
CA LEU A 203 13.99 -0.44 -7.90
C LEU A 203 15.49 -0.58 -8.15
N TYR A 204 16.13 -1.59 -7.56
CA TYR A 204 17.55 -1.89 -7.78
C TYR A 204 17.83 -2.21 -9.25
N ARG A 205 16.99 -3.07 -9.87
CA ARG A 205 17.10 -3.43 -11.29
C ARG A 205 16.81 -2.27 -12.23
N ARG A 206 15.96 -1.31 -11.82
CA ARG A 206 15.66 -0.08 -12.58
C ARG A 206 16.76 0.98 -12.50
N GLY A 207 17.83 0.75 -11.74
CA GLY A 207 18.98 1.66 -11.63
C GLY A 207 18.91 2.63 -10.45
N GLN A 208 17.89 2.55 -9.60
CA GLN A 208 17.80 3.26 -8.32
C GLN A 208 18.48 2.44 -7.21
N ARG A 209 19.77 2.11 -7.42
CA ARG A 209 20.48 1.09 -6.63
C ARG A 209 20.51 1.39 -5.13
N TYR A 210 20.76 2.65 -4.73
CA TYR A 210 20.82 3.04 -3.32
C TYR A 210 19.48 2.89 -2.61
N TRP A 211 18.41 3.44 -3.20
CA TRP A 211 17.06 3.33 -2.64
C TRP A 211 16.55 1.89 -2.65
N GLY A 212 16.75 1.17 -3.76
CA GLY A 212 16.31 -0.21 -3.89
C GLY A 212 16.99 -1.14 -2.89
N ALA A 213 18.32 -1.05 -2.75
CA ALA A 213 19.06 -1.84 -1.77
C ALA A 213 18.68 -1.46 -0.32
N GLY A 214 18.57 -0.16 -0.03
CA GLY A 214 18.16 0.30 1.31
C GLY A 214 16.79 -0.22 1.71
N ILE A 215 15.80 -0.11 0.81
CA ILE A 215 14.44 -0.63 1.04
C ILE A 215 14.46 -2.15 1.20
N PHE A 216 15.20 -2.86 0.34
CA PHE A 216 15.30 -4.31 0.40
C PHE A 216 15.86 -4.81 1.74
N PHE A 217 17.01 -4.29 2.18
CA PHE A 217 17.63 -4.72 3.43
C PHE A 217 16.80 -4.31 4.64
N ALA A 218 16.26 -3.09 4.67
CA ALA A 218 15.40 -2.63 5.76
C ALA A 218 14.14 -3.49 5.88
N ALA A 219 13.52 -3.87 4.76
CA ALA A 219 12.36 -4.75 4.75
C ALA A 219 12.71 -6.18 5.18
N MET A 220 13.84 -6.72 4.72
CA MET A 220 14.33 -8.04 5.14
C MET A 220 14.60 -8.12 6.64
N ILE A 221 15.30 -7.14 7.21
CA ILE A 221 15.58 -7.07 8.65
C ILE A 221 14.27 -7.04 9.44
N PHE A 222 13.33 -6.18 9.06
CA PHE A 222 12.04 -6.10 9.74
C PHE A 222 11.28 -7.43 9.64
N MET A 223 11.24 -8.03 8.45
CA MET A 223 10.57 -9.30 8.20
C MET A 223 11.14 -10.43 9.08
N LEU A 224 12.46 -10.53 9.24
CA LEU A 224 13.08 -11.52 10.11
C LEU A 224 12.63 -11.38 11.57
N HIS A 225 12.51 -10.14 12.04
CA HIS A 225 12.05 -9.84 13.40
C HIS A 225 10.52 -9.96 13.59
N THR A 226 9.73 -10.06 12.51
CA THR A 226 8.29 -10.36 12.62
C THR A 226 8.00 -11.81 12.99
N GLY A 227 8.98 -12.73 12.82
CA GLY A 227 8.81 -14.15 13.12
C GLY A 227 7.85 -14.91 12.20
N SER A 228 7.47 -14.34 11.05
CA SER A 228 6.63 -15.03 10.05
C SER A 228 7.43 -16.14 9.37
N LYS A 229 7.24 -17.39 9.82
CA LYS A 229 7.95 -18.57 9.28
C LYS A 229 7.67 -18.78 7.79
N THR A 230 6.43 -18.54 7.35
CA THR A 230 6.01 -18.73 5.96
C THR A 230 6.62 -17.68 5.04
N THR A 231 6.58 -16.41 5.46
CA THR A 231 7.10 -15.30 4.66
C THR A 231 8.62 -15.28 4.65
N ALA A 232 9.26 -15.48 5.80
CA ALA A 232 10.72 -15.55 5.90
C ALA A 232 11.29 -16.78 5.16
N GLY A 233 10.53 -17.87 5.07
CA GLY A 233 10.87 -19.03 4.26
C GLY A 233 10.74 -18.76 2.76
N LEU A 234 9.60 -18.26 2.30
CA LEU A 234 9.32 -18.17 0.85
C LEU A 234 10.08 -17.06 0.12
N VAL A 235 10.35 -15.92 0.78
CA VAL A 235 10.93 -14.76 0.10
C VAL A 235 12.36 -15.00 -0.39
N PRO A 236 13.30 -15.57 0.40
CA PRO A 236 14.64 -15.89 -0.09
C PRO A 236 14.66 -16.92 -1.23
N PHE A 237 13.69 -17.82 -1.30
CA PHE A 237 13.60 -18.83 -2.38
C PHE A 237 13.06 -18.28 -3.70
N SER A 238 12.40 -17.12 -3.69
CA SER A 238 11.72 -16.54 -4.86
C SER A 238 12.46 -15.35 -5.48
N ILE A 239 13.63 -14.98 -4.93
CA ILE A 239 14.53 -13.94 -5.43
C ILE A 239 15.63 -14.59 -6.27
#